data_AF-A0A913Z886-F1
#
_entry.id   AF-A0A913Z886-F1
#
_cell.length_a   1.000
_cell.length_b   1.000
_cell.length_c   1.000
_cell.angle_alpha   90.00
_cell.angle_beta   90.00
_cell.angle_gamma   90.00
#
_symmetry.space_group_name_H-M   'P 1'
#
loop_
_entity.id
_entity.type
_entity.pdbx_description
1 polymer ?
#
loop_
_entity_poly.entity_id
_entity_poly.type
_entity_poly.pdbx_seq_one_letter_code
_entity_poly.pdbx_strand_id
1 'polypeptide(L)'
;MSTASRGNQRLLDSESAYPWYSGTADHELLERSDSGPAARDDRKLAAKPSRWPWFIWLLLKLIGLYNHRPAVARRRQCLQCRLTAAEMRCVIRGEGVPEYLYPGACPSEDEEGPEGGEPRAINAQPTVREEAGNGEEETGFLVRDDPCLVCRSEWWDAYGRYRPYTEEDIGVTRWNHRGSAALSVIWLILVIVPNMVAFLPYLVNYWGNDDRKVDLVIYSGFMLFVVHVPVLCLAANVTNMLRDWQRQCRSYAWTNALGIQYIIKRLQHLDLRERGLPYKAFLLVCLVWPLFNSLWRVVVYYVPFEYIHSPIINISLVSCTVGMQIWGAFCYLVVLMRLSFQRQFEMELAFLRKHRGILGRCRRRLTLFMEDFGSLGSLSTIWIMFSIAVATWSIATQVYYDYATYDSRHNQTTQPFQTNKELDLLIWSEISMFLLLPLVAVGGLDLNGLWVRFRRHVGEMRLGGREGNCDAFCDQILAYCNEHPPVRNIETITLLVSALGLCLAIEFKERDDFDILHTNHHT
;
A
#
# COMPACT_ATOMS: atom_id res chain seq x y z
N MET A 1 28.44 20.66 29.00
CA MET A 1 27.21 21.31 28.51
C MET A 1 26.09 20.27 28.51
N SER A 2 25.38 20.14 29.61
CA SER A 2 24.35 19.12 29.86
C SER A 2 23.07 19.76 30.42
N THR A 3 22.15 20.14 29.54
CA THR A 3 20.77 20.53 29.90
C THR A 3 19.84 20.40 28.69
N ALA A 4 19.35 19.20 28.43
CA ALA A 4 18.15 18.88 27.64
C ALA A 4 17.91 17.38 27.83
N SER A 5 16.92 16.90 28.57
CA SER A 5 15.52 16.88 28.20
C SER A 5 14.75 16.25 29.37
N ARG A 6 14.06 17.07 30.16
CA ARG A 6 13.14 16.62 31.24
C ARG A 6 11.67 16.89 30.86
N GLY A 7 11.37 16.93 29.56
CA GLY A 7 10.09 17.38 29.02
C GLY A 7 9.02 16.32 28.76
N ASN A 8 9.32 15.01 28.89
CA ASN A 8 8.43 13.95 28.38
C ASN A 8 7.58 13.22 29.44
N GLN A 9 7.48 13.73 30.68
CA GLN A 9 6.86 12.99 31.79
C GLN A 9 5.46 13.50 32.22
N ARG A 10 4.81 14.37 31.44
CA ARG A 10 3.43 14.87 31.69
C ARG A 10 2.37 14.37 30.71
N LEU A 11 2.59 13.21 30.07
CA LEU A 11 1.69 12.68 29.03
C LEU A 11 0.86 11.46 29.49
N LEU A 12 0.84 11.13 30.78
CA LEU A 12 0.20 9.91 31.31
C LEU A 12 -0.92 10.12 32.35
N ASP A 13 -1.32 11.36 32.64
CA ASP A 13 -2.57 11.61 33.38
C ASP A 13 -3.73 11.59 32.37
N SER A 14 -4.08 10.40 31.86
CA SER A 14 -4.81 10.21 30.60
C SER A 14 -6.30 9.83 30.74
N GLU A 15 -7.03 10.38 31.69
CA GLU A 15 -8.51 10.46 31.54
C GLU A 15 -8.90 11.61 30.60
N SER A 16 -8.04 12.63 30.43
CA SER A 16 -8.29 13.76 29.52
C SER A 16 -7.67 13.61 28.12
N ALA A 17 -6.98 12.50 27.82
CA ALA A 17 -6.35 12.29 26.51
C ALA A 17 -7.32 11.72 25.45
N TYR A 18 -8.47 11.20 25.89
CA TYR A 18 -9.52 10.67 25.01
C TYR A 18 -10.93 11.19 25.39
N PRO A 19 -11.15 12.52 25.47
CA PRO A 19 -12.40 13.10 25.97
C PRO A 19 -13.64 12.80 25.11
N TRP A 20 -13.48 12.15 23.94
CA TRP A 20 -14.54 11.81 23.00
C TRP A 20 -15.12 10.39 23.16
N TYR A 21 -14.60 9.59 24.09
CA TYR A 21 -15.18 8.28 24.43
C TYR A 21 -15.70 8.27 25.87
N SER A 22 -16.48 9.29 26.23
CA SER A 22 -17.32 9.25 27.43
C SER A 22 -18.42 8.20 27.20
N GLY A 23 -18.81 7.46 28.26
CA GLY A 23 -19.94 6.52 28.22
C GLY A 23 -21.26 7.13 27.72
N THR A 24 -21.33 8.45 27.57
CA THR A 24 -22.43 9.18 26.94
C THR A 24 -22.66 8.81 25.47
N ALA A 25 -21.65 8.37 24.70
CA ALA A 25 -21.88 7.97 23.30
C ALA A 25 -22.63 6.63 23.18
N ASP A 26 -22.40 5.71 24.12
CA ASP A 26 -23.19 4.47 24.23
C ASP A 26 -24.58 4.77 24.82
N HIS A 27 -24.68 5.73 25.76
CA HIS A 27 -25.95 6.23 26.29
C HIS A 27 -26.79 6.94 25.23
N GLU A 28 -26.20 7.76 24.35
CA GLU A 28 -26.89 8.40 23.21
C GLU A 28 -27.38 7.37 22.18
N LEU A 29 -26.73 6.20 22.08
CA LEU A 29 -27.16 5.11 21.21
C LEU A 29 -28.28 4.27 21.83
N LEU A 30 -28.24 4.06 23.15
CA LEU A 30 -29.30 3.40 23.92
C LEU A 30 -30.54 4.29 24.06
N GLU A 31 -30.38 5.57 24.39
CA GLU A 31 -31.48 6.55 24.46
C GLU A 31 -32.15 6.76 23.09
N ARG A 32 -31.40 6.65 21.97
CA ARG A 32 -32.00 6.69 20.62
C ARG A 32 -32.88 5.50 20.30
N SER A 33 -32.69 4.37 20.98
CA SER A 33 -33.55 3.20 20.84
C SER A 33 -34.88 3.38 21.59
N ASP A 34 -34.88 4.20 22.64
CA ASP A 34 -36.03 4.35 23.55
C ASP A 34 -36.80 5.67 23.37
N SER A 35 -36.21 6.71 22.75
CA SER A 35 -36.89 7.97 22.47
C SER A 35 -37.70 7.91 21.17
N GLY A 36 -39.03 7.84 21.28
CA GLY A 36 -39.97 7.84 20.15
C GLY A 36 -39.87 9.07 19.22
N PRO A 37 -40.46 9.02 18.02
CA PRO A 37 -40.16 9.90 16.88
C PRO A 37 -40.76 11.32 16.96
N ALA A 38 -41.09 11.84 18.15
CA ALA A 38 -41.79 13.10 18.28
C ALA A 38 -40.86 14.24 18.74
N ALA A 39 -40.72 15.25 17.87
CA ALA A 39 -40.28 16.61 18.17
C ALA A 39 -38.77 16.83 18.41
N ARG A 40 -38.00 16.85 17.32
CA ARG A 40 -36.80 17.72 17.20
C ARG A 40 -36.63 18.21 15.75
N ASP A 41 -37.68 18.85 15.27
CA ASP A 41 -37.65 19.70 14.07
C ASP A 41 -37.20 21.10 14.50
N ASP A 42 -35.89 21.34 14.50
CA ASP A 42 -35.36 22.71 14.48
C ASP A 42 -34.05 22.76 13.67
N ARG A 43 -34.25 22.94 12.36
CA ARG A 43 -33.51 23.86 11.48
C ARG A 43 -32.00 24.03 11.70
N LYS A 44 -31.25 22.92 11.82
CA LYS A 44 -29.90 22.93 11.23
C LYS A 44 -30.10 22.78 9.73
N LEU A 45 -30.08 23.92 9.02
CA LEU A 45 -29.85 24.00 7.57
C LEU A 45 -28.95 22.83 7.18
N ALA A 46 -29.51 21.87 6.44
CA ALA A 46 -28.86 20.62 6.07
C ALA A 46 -27.67 20.96 5.17
N ALA A 47 -26.56 21.36 5.79
CA ALA A 47 -25.31 21.63 5.12
C ALA A 47 -24.97 20.37 4.36
N LYS A 48 -24.99 20.47 3.03
CA LYS A 48 -24.74 19.38 2.11
C LYS A 48 -23.53 18.60 2.62
N PRO A 49 -23.61 17.27 2.78
CA PRO A 49 -22.55 16.52 3.40
C PRO A 49 -21.24 16.79 2.66
N SER A 50 -20.23 17.27 3.39
CA SER A 50 -18.92 17.56 2.80
C SER A 50 -18.35 16.27 2.20
N ARG A 51 -17.97 16.34 0.92
CA ARG A 51 -17.38 15.22 0.19
C ARG A 51 -15.89 15.15 0.47
N TRP A 52 -15.26 14.02 0.13
CA TRP A 52 -13.80 13.95 0.17
C TRP A 52 -13.19 14.96 -0.81
N PRO A 53 -11.97 15.46 -0.52
CA PRO A 53 -11.24 16.32 -1.44
C PRO A 53 -11.11 15.65 -2.81
N TRP A 54 -11.56 16.32 -3.87
CA TRP A 54 -11.53 15.82 -5.24
C TRP A 54 -10.12 15.41 -5.69
N PHE A 55 -9.11 16.06 -5.11
CA PHE A 55 -7.70 15.82 -5.36
C PHE A 55 -7.25 14.38 -5.03
N ILE A 56 -7.88 13.71 -4.07
CA ILE A 56 -7.58 12.29 -3.77
C ILE A 56 -7.92 11.41 -4.96
N TRP A 57 -9.06 11.67 -5.59
CA TRP A 57 -9.48 10.93 -6.76
C TRP A 57 -8.57 11.22 -7.94
N LEU A 58 -8.17 12.48 -8.15
CA LEU A 58 -7.16 12.81 -9.16
C LEU A 58 -5.87 12.02 -8.94
N LEU A 59 -5.38 11.96 -7.70
CA LEU A 59 -4.15 11.25 -7.34
C LEU A 59 -4.25 9.73 -7.62
N LEU A 60 -5.36 9.09 -7.24
CA LEU A 60 -5.57 7.67 -7.52
C LEU A 60 -5.68 7.37 -9.03
N LYS A 61 -6.30 8.29 -9.78
CA LYS A 61 -6.41 8.21 -11.24
C LYS A 61 -5.06 8.38 -11.93
N LEU A 62 -4.25 9.32 -11.46
CA LEU A 62 -2.89 9.54 -11.94
C LEU A 62 -2.05 8.26 -11.76
N ILE A 63 -2.09 7.66 -10.57
CA ILE A 63 -1.32 6.44 -10.26
C ILE A 63 -1.72 5.23 -11.11
N GLY A 64 -2.93 5.21 -11.68
CA GLY A 64 -3.43 4.00 -12.34
C GLY A 64 -4.11 3.05 -11.36
N LEU A 65 -4.84 3.54 -10.35
CA LEU A 65 -5.61 2.69 -9.43
C LEU A 65 -7.10 2.92 -9.62
N TYR A 66 -7.73 2.04 -10.39
CA TYR A 66 -9.14 2.07 -10.73
C TYR A 66 -9.75 0.70 -10.46
N ASN A 67 -11.04 0.63 -10.20
CA ASN A 67 -11.73 -0.66 -10.16
C ASN A 67 -13.16 -0.51 -10.64
N HIS A 68 -13.64 -1.44 -11.46
CA HIS A 68 -15.03 -1.46 -11.92
C HIS A 68 -16.01 -1.76 -10.77
N ARG A 69 -15.52 -2.37 -9.69
CA ARG A 69 -16.32 -2.73 -8.52
C ARG A 69 -16.72 -1.51 -7.69
N PRO A 70 -17.83 -1.62 -6.93
CA PRO A 70 -18.13 -0.61 -5.96
C PRO A 70 -16.94 -0.47 -5.00
N ALA A 71 -16.47 0.76 -4.89
CA ALA A 71 -15.31 1.17 -4.14
C ALA A 71 -15.58 1.00 -2.63
N VAL A 72 -16.85 1.02 -2.25
CA VAL A 72 -17.34 0.67 -0.92
C VAL A 72 -18.00 -0.71 -0.97
N ALA A 73 -17.41 -1.69 -0.28
CA ALA A 73 -18.03 -2.99 -0.11
C ALA A 73 -19.33 -2.86 0.70
N ARG A 74 -20.46 -3.35 0.15
CA ARG A 74 -21.78 -3.30 0.80
C ARG A 74 -21.80 -3.95 2.20
N ARG A 75 -20.97 -4.97 2.43
CA ARG A 75 -20.79 -5.61 3.75
C ARG A 75 -19.31 -5.90 3.98
N ARG A 76 -18.77 -5.38 5.09
CA ARG A 76 -17.45 -5.77 5.63
C ARG A 76 -17.69 -6.80 6.72
N GLN A 77 -17.40 -8.05 6.42
CA GLN A 77 -17.61 -9.17 7.34
C GLN A 77 -16.25 -9.66 7.86
N CYS A 78 -16.19 -9.98 9.15
CA CYS A 78 -15.04 -10.69 9.71
C CYS A 78 -14.99 -12.10 9.12
N LEU A 79 -13.82 -12.75 9.21
CA LEU A 79 -13.62 -14.10 8.68
C LEU A 79 -14.71 -15.08 9.16
N GLN A 80 -14.99 -15.11 10.47
CA GLN A 80 -16.02 -16.00 11.01
C GLN A 80 -17.39 -15.75 10.37
N CYS A 81 -17.85 -14.50 10.31
CA CYS A 81 -19.15 -14.19 9.71
C CYS A 81 -19.19 -14.48 8.21
N ARG A 82 -18.03 -14.44 7.52
CA ARG A 82 -17.93 -14.88 6.13
C ARG A 82 -18.04 -16.40 6.00
N LEU A 83 -17.35 -17.15 6.87
CA LEU A 83 -17.42 -18.61 6.92
C LEU A 83 -18.85 -19.05 7.23
N THR A 84 -19.46 -18.51 8.28
CA THR A 84 -20.86 -18.84 8.62
C THR A 84 -21.83 -18.45 7.49
N ALA A 85 -21.63 -17.30 6.83
CA ALA A 85 -22.45 -16.92 5.68
C ALA A 85 -22.15 -17.76 4.42
N ALA A 86 -21.00 -18.41 4.31
CA ALA A 86 -20.67 -19.35 3.24
C ALA A 86 -21.28 -20.71 3.54
N GLU A 87 -21.08 -21.24 4.75
CA GLU A 87 -21.70 -22.46 5.27
C GLU A 87 -23.23 -22.40 5.11
N MET A 88 -23.88 -21.32 5.55
CA MET A 88 -25.32 -21.15 5.35
C MET A 88 -25.71 -21.19 3.87
N ARG A 89 -24.89 -20.62 2.97
CA ARG A 89 -25.19 -20.65 1.53
C ARG A 89 -25.01 -22.03 0.92
N CYS A 90 -24.04 -22.81 1.38
CA CYS A 90 -23.82 -24.20 0.98
C CYS A 90 -24.99 -25.07 1.45
N VAL A 91 -25.39 -24.93 2.73
CA VAL A 91 -26.55 -25.62 3.31
C VAL A 91 -27.83 -25.31 2.53
N ILE A 92 -28.10 -24.04 2.23
CA ILE A 92 -29.28 -23.62 1.44
C ILE A 92 -29.27 -24.23 0.03
N ARG A 93 -28.09 -24.46 -0.55
CA ARG A 93 -27.94 -25.06 -1.89
C ARG A 93 -27.93 -26.59 -1.89
N GLY A 94 -27.91 -27.23 -0.72
CA GLY A 94 -27.68 -28.67 -0.61
C GLY A 94 -26.28 -29.10 -1.07
N GLU A 95 -25.35 -28.15 -1.19
CA GLU A 95 -23.94 -28.43 -1.51
C GLU A 95 -23.20 -28.66 -0.19
N GLY A 96 -22.43 -29.74 -0.08
CA GLY A 96 -21.54 -29.96 1.07
C GLY A 96 -20.62 -28.77 1.27
N VAL A 97 -20.29 -28.43 2.52
CA VAL A 97 -19.42 -27.28 2.83
C VAL A 97 -18.05 -27.53 2.20
N PRO A 98 -17.59 -26.67 1.28
CA PRO A 98 -16.31 -26.90 0.63
C PRO A 98 -15.14 -26.76 1.62
N GLU A 99 -14.28 -27.76 1.66
CA GLU A 99 -13.16 -27.87 2.60
C GLU A 99 -12.13 -26.71 2.45
N TYR A 100 -12.04 -26.12 1.25
CA TYR A 100 -11.16 -24.97 0.95
C TYR A 100 -11.55 -23.65 1.64
N LEU A 101 -12.67 -23.58 2.37
CA LEU A 101 -13.09 -22.35 3.04
C LEU A 101 -12.24 -21.99 4.26
N TYR A 102 -11.48 -22.93 4.82
CA TYR A 102 -10.64 -22.68 5.99
C TYR A 102 -9.29 -22.05 5.61
N PRO A 103 -8.97 -20.83 6.07
CA PRO A 103 -7.68 -20.21 5.77
C PRO A 103 -6.56 -21.00 6.45
N GLY A 104 -5.69 -21.61 5.63
CA GLY A 104 -4.62 -22.51 6.08
C GLY A 104 -4.77 -23.95 5.57
N ALA A 105 -5.92 -24.31 4.99
CA ALA A 105 -6.02 -25.51 4.17
C ALA A 105 -5.26 -25.25 2.86
N CYS A 106 -3.97 -25.61 2.82
CA CYS A 106 -3.34 -25.87 1.54
C CYS A 106 -4.17 -26.96 0.85
N PRO A 107 -4.62 -26.76 -0.40
CA PRO A 107 -5.21 -27.87 -1.14
C PRO A 107 -4.12 -28.94 -1.21
N SER A 108 -4.34 -30.08 -0.55
CA SER A 108 -3.54 -31.27 -0.80
C SER A 108 -3.74 -31.60 -2.28
N GLU A 109 -2.66 -31.59 -3.05
CA GLU A 109 -2.65 -31.81 -4.50
C GLU A 109 -2.96 -33.28 -4.90
N ASP A 110 -3.68 -34.04 -4.06
CA ASP A 110 -3.75 -35.50 -4.17
C ASP A 110 -5.12 -36.08 -4.59
N GLU A 111 -6.02 -35.30 -5.20
CA GLU A 111 -7.24 -35.88 -5.81
C GLU A 111 -7.32 -35.62 -7.31
N GLU A 112 -6.52 -36.38 -8.08
CA GLU A 112 -6.86 -36.77 -9.46
C GLU A 112 -8.10 -37.67 -9.44
N GLY A 113 -9.29 -37.06 -9.37
CA GLY A 113 -10.58 -37.70 -9.60
C GLY A 113 -10.95 -37.68 -11.10
N PRO A 114 -11.60 -38.74 -11.62
CA PRO A 114 -11.64 -39.03 -13.05
C PRO A 114 -12.48 -38.03 -13.85
N GLU A 115 -11.88 -37.55 -14.95
CA GLU A 115 -12.54 -36.76 -15.99
C GLU A 115 -13.68 -37.57 -16.64
N GLY A 116 -14.92 -37.11 -16.50
CA GLY A 116 -16.05 -37.74 -17.20
C GLY A 116 -17.42 -37.32 -16.70
N GLY A 117 -17.81 -36.06 -16.92
CA GLY A 117 -19.17 -35.61 -16.64
C GLY A 117 -19.53 -34.34 -17.39
N GLU A 118 -20.32 -34.48 -18.46
CA GLU A 118 -20.88 -33.36 -19.23
C GLU A 118 -21.64 -32.35 -18.34
N PRO A 119 -21.56 -31.04 -18.64
CA PRO A 119 -22.29 -30.02 -17.90
C PRO A 119 -23.79 -30.09 -18.22
N ARG A 120 -24.56 -30.77 -17.37
CA ARG A 120 -26.03 -30.68 -17.38
C ARG A 120 -26.46 -29.30 -16.89
N ALA A 121 -27.05 -28.51 -17.78
CA ALA A 121 -27.72 -27.26 -17.45
C ALA A 121 -28.94 -27.54 -16.55
N ILE A 122 -28.80 -27.33 -15.24
CA ILE A 122 -29.91 -27.37 -14.29
C ILE A 122 -30.61 -26.01 -14.35
N ASN A 123 -31.70 -25.95 -15.11
CA ASN A 123 -32.71 -24.90 -15.00
C ASN A 123 -33.48 -25.10 -13.68
N ALA A 124 -33.03 -24.43 -12.61
CA ALA A 124 -33.80 -24.32 -11.38
C ALA A 124 -34.67 -23.05 -11.43
N GLN A 125 -35.91 -23.21 -11.90
CA GLN A 125 -37.01 -22.29 -11.54
C GLN A 125 -37.50 -22.68 -10.14
N PRO A 126 -37.66 -21.73 -9.19
CA PRO A 126 -38.29 -22.02 -7.92
C PRO A 126 -39.80 -21.97 -8.11
N THR A 127 -40.45 -23.13 -8.25
CA THR A 127 -41.89 -23.25 -8.06
C THR A 127 -42.20 -23.25 -6.57
N VAL A 128 -42.66 -22.10 -6.07
CA VAL A 128 -43.26 -21.98 -4.74
C VAL A 128 -44.59 -22.76 -4.79
N ARG A 129 -44.61 -23.93 -4.16
CA ARG A 129 -45.81 -24.74 -3.95
C ARG A 129 -46.32 -24.41 -2.55
N GLU A 130 -47.40 -23.64 -2.49
CA GLU A 130 -48.18 -23.43 -1.26
C GLU A 130 -48.89 -24.75 -0.92
N GLU A 131 -48.31 -25.51 0.01
CA GLU A 131 -49.02 -26.58 0.70
C GLU A 131 -49.17 -26.17 2.17
N ALA A 132 -50.42 -25.85 2.52
CA ALA A 132 -50.88 -25.68 3.88
C ALA A 132 -50.84 -27.05 4.58
N GLY A 133 -49.84 -27.25 5.45
CA GLY A 133 -49.69 -28.43 6.28
C GLY A 133 -49.25 -28.03 7.68
N ASN A 134 -50.11 -28.33 8.66
CA ASN A 134 -49.91 -28.06 10.07
C ASN A 134 -48.68 -28.77 10.65
N GLY A 135 -47.91 -28.02 11.45
CA GLY A 135 -47.26 -28.55 12.66
C GLY A 135 -46.02 -29.40 12.46
N GLU A 136 -44.91 -28.78 12.07
CA GLU A 136 -43.57 -29.22 12.48
C GLU A 136 -42.76 -27.98 12.88
N GLU A 137 -41.97 -28.12 13.94
CA GLU A 137 -41.12 -27.08 14.50
C GLU A 137 -40.19 -26.53 13.42
N GLU A 138 -40.56 -25.41 12.81
CA GLU A 138 -39.61 -24.53 12.15
C GLU A 138 -38.61 -24.11 13.22
N THR A 139 -37.45 -24.78 13.27
CA THR A 139 -36.20 -24.16 13.67
C THR A 139 -35.91 -23.07 12.65
N GLY A 140 -36.70 -21.99 12.72
CA GLY A 140 -36.52 -20.78 11.97
C GLY A 140 -35.16 -20.25 12.36
N PHE A 141 -34.17 -20.56 11.53
CA PHE A 141 -32.82 -20.05 11.65
C PHE A 141 -32.90 -18.56 11.27
N LEU A 142 -33.40 -17.75 12.21
CA LEU A 142 -33.47 -16.31 12.14
C LEU A 142 -32.04 -15.82 11.99
N VAL A 143 -31.67 -15.52 10.75
CA VAL A 143 -30.44 -14.80 10.43
C VAL A 143 -30.54 -13.47 11.15
N ARG A 144 -29.87 -13.35 12.29
CA ARG A 144 -29.80 -12.11 13.06
C ARG A 144 -29.32 -11.00 12.11
N ASP A 145 -30.19 -10.04 11.84
CA ASP A 145 -29.89 -8.89 10.97
C ASP A 145 -28.84 -7.94 11.58
N ASP A 146 -28.55 -8.08 12.88
CA ASP A 146 -27.53 -7.29 13.55
C ASP A 146 -26.12 -7.73 13.16
N PRO A 147 -25.33 -6.86 12.49
CA PRO A 147 -23.97 -7.19 12.13
C PRO A 147 -23.13 -7.44 13.38
N CYS A 148 -22.28 -8.46 13.31
CA CYS A 148 -21.36 -8.77 14.40
C CYS A 148 -20.57 -7.54 14.84
N LEU A 149 -20.29 -7.37 16.14
CA LEU A 149 -19.60 -6.18 16.66
C LEU A 149 -18.27 -5.91 15.94
N VAL A 150 -17.51 -6.96 15.62
CA VAL A 150 -16.25 -6.88 14.85
C VAL A 150 -16.51 -6.38 13.42
N CYS A 151 -17.59 -6.82 12.79
CA CYS A 151 -18.03 -6.39 11.47
C CYS A 151 -18.46 -4.92 11.49
N ARG A 152 -19.13 -4.49 12.57
CA ARG A 152 -19.51 -3.10 12.80
C ARG A 152 -18.27 -2.20 12.99
N SER A 153 -17.25 -2.69 13.69
CA SER A 153 -16.00 -1.96 13.91
C SER A 153 -15.18 -1.68 12.65
N GLU A 154 -15.41 -2.42 11.57
CA GLU A 154 -14.80 -2.15 10.26
C GLU A 154 -15.28 -0.84 9.61
N TRP A 155 -16.38 -0.29 10.11
CA TRP A 155 -17.01 0.96 9.64
C TRP A 155 -16.80 2.12 10.61
N TRP A 156 -15.82 2.00 11.50
CA TRP A 156 -15.45 3.10 12.38
C TRP A 156 -14.73 4.21 11.62
N ASP A 157 -15.19 5.44 11.88
CA ASP A 157 -14.48 6.66 11.49
C ASP A 157 -13.23 6.88 12.35
N ALA A 158 -12.53 8.01 12.17
CA ALA A 158 -11.34 8.35 12.96
C ALA A 158 -11.60 8.46 14.48
N TYR A 159 -12.87 8.48 14.91
CA TYR A 159 -13.30 8.65 16.29
C TYR A 159 -13.94 7.38 16.87
N GLY A 160 -13.89 6.25 16.15
CA GLY A 160 -14.52 5.00 16.60
C GLY A 160 -16.05 4.99 16.44
N ARG A 161 -16.65 5.97 15.74
CA ARG A 161 -18.10 6.02 15.52
C ARG A 161 -18.47 5.20 14.30
N TYR A 162 -19.53 4.41 14.42
CA TYR A 162 -20.08 3.66 13.29
C TYR A 162 -20.67 4.62 12.26
N ARG A 163 -20.00 4.76 11.10
CA ARG A 163 -20.44 5.59 9.98
C ARG A 163 -20.34 4.81 8.68
N PRO A 164 -21.36 4.02 8.30
CA PRO A 164 -21.43 3.45 6.97
C PRO A 164 -21.58 4.60 5.98
N TYR A 165 -20.63 4.71 5.06
CA TYR A 165 -20.68 5.69 3.98
C TYR A 165 -21.04 5.00 2.68
N THR A 166 -21.79 5.69 1.85
CA THR A 166 -22.13 5.29 0.49
C THR A 166 -21.08 5.83 -0.49
N GLU A 167 -21.08 5.33 -1.71
CA GLU A 167 -20.22 5.86 -2.79
C GLU A 167 -20.49 7.34 -3.08
N GLU A 168 -21.72 7.79 -2.85
CA GLU A 168 -22.14 9.18 -3.02
C GLU A 168 -21.54 10.11 -1.96
N ASP A 169 -21.39 9.63 -0.72
CA ASP A 169 -20.80 10.38 0.38
C ASP A 169 -19.32 10.68 0.13
N ILE A 170 -18.59 9.70 -0.42
CA ILE A 170 -17.18 9.88 -0.79
C ILE A 170 -17.03 10.64 -2.12
N GLY A 171 -18.08 10.64 -2.95
CA GLY A 171 -18.09 11.25 -4.27
C GLY A 171 -17.39 10.41 -5.35
N VAL A 172 -17.21 9.10 -5.13
CA VAL A 172 -16.51 8.20 -6.07
C VAL A 172 -17.32 7.95 -7.35
N THR A 173 -18.65 8.08 -7.29
CA THR A 173 -19.56 7.79 -8.41
C THR A 173 -19.26 8.59 -9.68
N ARG A 174 -18.73 9.81 -9.55
CA ARG A 174 -18.32 10.64 -10.70
C ARG A 174 -16.99 10.21 -11.32
N TRP A 175 -16.16 9.54 -10.55
CA TRP A 175 -14.82 9.14 -10.95
C TRP A 175 -14.77 7.69 -11.42
N ASN A 176 -15.70 6.86 -10.96
CA ASN A 176 -15.69 5.44 -11.22
C ASN A 176 -16.83 5.02 -12.17
N HIS A 177 -16.47 4.54 -13.34
CA HIS A 177 -17.40 4.03 -14.36
C HIS A 177 -17.00 2.58 -14.73
N ARG A 178 -17.88 1.84 -15.42
CA ARG A 178 -17.65 0.41 -15.73
C ARG A 178 -16.32 0.15 -16.48
N GLY A 179 -15.92 1.04 -17.38
CA GLY A 179 -14.65 0.98 -18.12
C GLY A 179 -13.40 1.41 -17.34
N SER A 180 -13.54 1.89 -16.10
CA SER A 180 -12.43 2.45 -15.33
C SER A 180 -11.29 1.45 -15.09
N ALA A 181 -11.59 0.18 -14.87
CA ALA A 181 -10.54 -0.85 -14.71
C ALA A 181 -9.72 -1.06 -15.98
N ALA A 182 -10.36 -1.17 -17.15
CA ALA A 182 -9.68 -1.30 -18.42
C ALA A 182 -8.85 -0.04 -18.75
N LEU A 183 -9.41 1.15 -18.51
CA LEU A 183 -8.68 2.41 -18.70
C LEU A 183 -7.43 2.51 -17.82
N SER A 184 -7.47 1.98 -16.60
CA SER A 184 -6.31 1.90 -15.71
C SER A 184 -5.17 1.08 -16.30
N VAL A 185 -5.51 -0.10 -16.81
CA VAL A 185 -4.54 -1.00 -17.44
C VAL A 185 -3.95 -0.35 -18.69
N ILE A 186 -4.81 0.23 -19.54
CA ILE A 186 -4.38 0.95 -20.75
C ILE A 186 -3.48 2.13 -20.37
N TRP A 187 -3.86 2.93 -19.37
CA TRP A 187 -3.07 4.07 -18.89
C TRP A 187 -1.67 3.64 -18.44
N LEU A 188 -1.57 2.58 -17.65
CA LEU A 188 -0.29 2.06 -17.18
C LEU A 188 0.57 1.51 -18.32
N ILE A 189 -0.03 0.80 -19.28
CA ILE A 189 0.65 0.32 -20.48
C ILE A 189 1.17 1.50 -21.32
N LEU A 190 0.37 2.57 -21.47
CA LEU A 190 0.77 3.79 -22.18
C LEU A 190 1.93 4.52 -21.51
N VAL A 191 2.13 4.36 -20.20
CA VAL A 191 3.31 4.90 -19.51
C VAL A 191 4.49 3.95 -19.64
N ILE A 192 4.30 2.64 -19.46
CA ILE A 192 5.38 1.65 -19.45
C ILE A 192 5.98 1.45 -20.85
N VAL A 193 5.15 1.23 -21.87
CA VAL A 193 5.62 0.82 -23.21
C VAL A 193 6.52 1.88 -23.86
N PRO A 194 6.19 3.18 -23.91
CA PRO A 194 7.07 4.17 -24.53
C PRO A 194 8.43 4.28 -23.83
N ASN A 195 8.43 4.15 -22.50
CA ASN A 195 9.65 4.14 -21.70
C ASN A 195 10.53 2.92 -22.04
N MET A 196 9.93 1.73 -22.17
CA MET A 196 10.66 0.52 -22.59
C MET A 196 11.14 0.61 -24.04
N VAL A 197 10.33 1.14 -24.96
CA VAL A 197 10.71 1.31 -26.38
C VAL A 197 11.87 2.31 -26.52
N ALA A 198 11.95 3.34 -25.69
CA ALA A 198 13.09 4.25 -25.69
C ALA A 198 14.33 3.64 -25.02
N PHE A 199 14.15 2.78 -24.02
CA PHE A 199 15.24 2.11 -23.32
C PHE A 199 15.90 1.01 -24.16
N LEU A 200 15.14 0.22 -24.92
CA LEU A 200 15.66 -0.93 -25.66
C LEU A 200 16.76 -0.59 -26.68
N PRO A 201 16.63 0.43 -27.55
CA PRO A 201 17.72 0.83 -28.46
C PRO A 201 18.95 1.33 -27.70
N TYR A 202 18.74 2.01 -26.57
CA TYR A 202 19.83 2.47 -25.71
C TYR A 202 20.58 1.28 -25.11
N LEU A 203 19.85 0.27 -24.62
CA LEU A 203 20.43 -0.99 -24.18
C LEU A 203 21.24 -1.66 -25.30
N VAL A 204 20.65 -1.87 -26.48
CA VAL A 204 21.30 -2.57 -27.60
C VAL A 204 22.55 -1.84 -28.09
N ASN A 205 22.51 -0.51 -28.21
CA ASN A 205 23.62 0.27 -28.76
C ASN A 205 24.80 0.43 -27.79
N TYR A 206 24.54 0.33 -26.48
CA TYR A 206 25.55 0.54 -25.44
C TYR A 206 26.02 -0.78 -24.81
N TRP A 207 25.28 -1.87 -25.02
CA TRP A 207 25.67 -3.20 -24.57
C TRP A 207 26.95 -3.66 -25.27
N GLY A 208 27.98 -3.95 -24.50
CA GLY A 208 29.29 -4.38 -25.02
C GLY A 208 30.23 -3.25 -25.44
N ASN A 209 29.83 -1.97 -25.34
CA ASN A 209 30.73 -0.84 -25.58
C ASN A 209 31.39 -0.38 -24.26
N ASP A 210 32.65 -0.75 -24.05
CA ASP A 210 33.40 -0.52 -22.81
C ASP A 210 33.44 0.94 -22.35
N ASP A 211 33.42 1.88 -23.30
CA ASP A 211 33.49 3.32 -23.03
C ASP A 211 32.17 3.89 -22.49
N ARG A 212 31.05 3.22 -22.75
CA ARG A 212 29.69 3.74 -22.44
C ARG A 212 28.87 2.84 -21.53
N LYS A 213 29.50 1.81 -20.94
CA LYS A 213 28.86 0.92 -19.94
C LYS A 213 28.31 1.70 -18.75
N VAL A 214 29.03 2.72 -18.28
CA VAL A 214 28.64 3.50 -17.09
C VAL A 214 27.36 4.29 -17.36
N ASP A 215 27.27 4.97 -18.50
CA ASP A 215 26.06 5.69 -18.92
C ASP A 215 24.86 4.75 -19.02
N LEU A 216 25.08 3.54 -19.57
CA LEU A 216 24.06 2.49 -19.64
C LEU A 216 23.51 2.13 -18.26
N VAL A 217 24.39 1.95 -17.28
CA VAL A 217 24.01 1.60 -15.93
C VAL A 217 23.24 2.74 -15.24
N ILE A 218 23.72 3.98 -15.33
CA ILE A 218 23.04 5.15 -14.74
C ILE A 218 21.63 5.30 -15.32
N TYR A 219 21.51 5.23 -16.65
CA TYR A 219 20.22 5.33 -17.32
C TYR A 219 19.30 4.15 -16.99
N SER A 220 19.84 2.94 -16.86
CA SER A 220 19.07 1.75 -16.43
C SER A 220 18.50 1.93 -15.02
N GLY A 221 19.30 2.41 -14.08
CA GLY A 221 18.85 2.72 -12.72
C GLY A 221 17.70 3.73 -12.71
N PHE A 222 17.84 4.80 -13.48
CA PHE A 222 16.79 5.78 -13.68
C PHE A 222 15.50 5.17 -14.25
N MET A 223 15.60 4.40 -15.34
CA MET A 223 14.44 3.79 -15.99
C MET A 223 13.72 2.80 -15.08
N LEU A 224 14.47 2.02 -14.28
CA LEU A 224 13.90 1.14 -13.27
C LEU A 224 13.06 1.91 -12.25
N PHE A 225 13.53 3.07 -11.78
CA PHE A 225 12.74 3.90 -10.87
C PHE A 225 11.44 4.40 -11.51
N VAL A 226 11.50 4.91 -12.73
CA VAL A 226 10.33 5.46 -13.45
C VAL A 226 9.28 4.38 -13.72
N VAL A 227 9.70 3.17 -14.10
CA VAL A 227 8.80 2.11 -14.57
C VAL A 227 8.25 1.24 -13.44
N HIS A 228 8.96 1.08 -12.32
CA HIS A 228 8.57 0.07 -11.32
C HIS A 228 7.21 0.33 -10.64
N VAL A 229 6.87 1.58 -10.26
CA VAL A 229 5.56 1.87 -9.64
C VAL A 229 4.41 1.60 -10.61
N PRO A 230 4.46 2.07 -11.88
CA PRO A 230 3.51 1.67 -12.89
C PRO A 230 3.38 0.15 -13.04
N VAL A 231 4.49 -0.59 -13.05
CA VAL A 231 4.49 -2.06 -13.14
C VAL A 231 3.83 -2.70 -11.92
N LEU A 232 4.13 -2.24 -10.70
CA LEU A 232 3.49 -2.72 -9.48
C LEU A 232 1.98 -2.47 -9.50
N CYS A 233 1.54 -1.28 -9.94
CA CYS A 233 0.13 -0.95 -10.08
C CYS A 233 -0.55 -1.78 -11.18
N LEU A 234 0.15 -2.06 -12.29
CA LEU A 234 -0.37 -2.88 -13.38
C LEU A 234 -0.57 -4.31 -12.91
N ALA A 235 0.46 -4.89 -12.26
CA ALA A 235 0.39 -6.22 -11.68
C ALA A 235 -0.72 -6.35 -10.64
N ALA A 236 -0.88 -5.35 -9.77
CA ALA A 236 -1.99 -5.31 -8.81
C ALA A 236 -3.37 -5.23 -9.48
N ASN A 237 -3.53 -4.40 -10.52
CA ASN A 237 -4.79 -4.30 -11.26
C ASN A 237 -5.12 -5.60 -11.98
N VAL A 238 -4.16 -6.20 -12.68
CA VAL A 238 -4.34 -7.50 -13.37
C VAL A 238 -4.69 -8.59 -12.37
N THR A 239 -3.97 -8.68 -11.25
CA THR A 239 -4.24 -9.67 -10.19
C THR A 239 -5.63 -9.47 -9.59
N ASN A 240 -6.04 -8.23 -9.34
CA ASN A 240 -7.38 -7.94 -8.81
C ASN A 240 -8.48 -8.27 -9.83
N MET A 241 -8.25 -8.04 -11.12
CA MET A 241 -9.18 -8.45 -12.18
C MET A 241 -9.26 -9.97 -12.34
N LEU A 242 -8.13 -10.69 -12.22
CA LEU A 242 -8.10 -12.16 -12.30
C LEU A 242 -8.72 -12.82 -11.05
N ARG A 243 -8.50 -12.24 -9.87
CA ARG A 243 -9.18 -12.67 -8.62
C ARG A 243 -10.68 -12.46 -8.68
N ASP A 244 -11.16 -11.56 -9.52
CA ASP A 244 -12.59 -11.40 -9.71
C ASP A 244 -13.19 -12.56 -10.50
N TRP A 245 -12.38 -13.21 -11.34
CA TRP A 245 -12.73 -14.46 -12.02
C TRP A 245 -12.64 -15.65 -11.05
N GLN A 246 -11.55 -15.74 -10.29
CA GLN A 246 -11.31 -16.86 -9.37
C GLN A 246 -11.94 -16.61 -8.00
N ARG A 247 -13.06 -17.29 -7.69
CA ARG A 247 -13.77 -17.18 -6.42
C ARG A 247 -12.85 -17.50 -5.22
N GLN A 248 -12.38 -16.44 -4.55
CA GLN A 248 -12.00 -16.36 -3.14
C GLN A 248 -10.86 -17.23 -2.60
N CYS A 249 -9.76 -16.54 -2.25
CA CYS A 249 -9.14 -16.61 -0.92
C CYS A 249 -8.44 -15.27 -0.63
N ARG A 250 -8.70 -14.66 0.54
CA ARG A 250 -7.94 -13.50 0.99
C ARG A 250 -6.62 -14.02 1.56
N SER A 251 -5.58 -13.97 0.76
CA SER A 251 -4.20 -14.18 1.22
C SER A 251 -3.54 -12.83 1.53
N TYR A 252 -2.46 -12.86 2.33
CA TYR A 252 -1.54 -11.75 2.66
C TYR A 252 -0.81 -11.20 1.41
N ALA A 253 -1.56 -10.87 0.37
CA ALA A 253 -1.01 -10.43 -0.90
C ALA A 253 -0.86 -8.91 -0.90
N TRP A 254 0.35 -8.43 -1.19
CA TRP A 254 0.66 -7.01 -1.39
C TRP A 254 -0.26 -6.33 -2.43
N THR A 255 -0.76 -7.08 -3.42
CA THR A 255 -1.70 -6.59 -4.44
C THR A 255 -3.02 -6.09 -3.85
N ASN A 256 -3.43 -6.61 -2.69
CA ASN A 256 -4.62 -6.14 -1.97
C ASN A 256 -4.45 -4.71 -1.46
N ALA A 257 -3.23 -4.32 -1.06
CA ALA A 257 -2.96 -2.99 -0.52
C ALA A 257 -3.16 -1.88 -1.57
N LEU A 258 -3.01 -2.22 -2.86
CA LEU A 258 -3.26 -1.31 -3.99
C LEU A 258 -4.70 -1.37 -4.50
N GLY A 259 -5.55 -2.24 -3.95
CA GLY A 259 -6.96 -2.29 -4.31
C GLY A 259 -7.71 -1.04 -3.85
N ILE A 260 -8.55 -0.47 -4.71
CA ILE A 260 -9.32 0.75 -4.36
C ILE A 260 -10.16 0.58 -3.09
N GLN A 261 -10.72 -0.61 -2.86
CA GLN A 261 -11.52 -0.91 -1.67
C GLN A 261 -10.67 -0.87 -0.40
N TYR A 262 -9.44 -1.38 -0.48
CA TYR A 262 -8.49 -1.32 0.61
C TYR A 262 -8.11 0.13 0.88
N ILE A 263 -7.73 0.89 -0.15
CA ILE A 263 -7.34 2.30 -0.02
C ILE A 263 -8.47 3.12 0.59
N ILE A 264 -9.71 3.00 0.10
CA ILE A 264 -10.86 3.72 0.65
C ILE A 264 -11.13 3.32 2.10
N LYS A 265 -11.08 2.01 2.40
CA LYS A 265 -11.17 1.51 3.78
C LYS A 265 -10.12 2.16 4.68
N ARG A 266 -8.89 2.37 4.20
CA ARG A 266 -7.82 3.01 4.97
C ARG A 266 -8.09 4.51 5.14
N LEU A 267 -8.35 5.20 4.04
CA LEU A 267 -8.59 6.65 4.02
C LEU A 267 -9.77 7.09 4.90
N GLN A 268 -10.72 6.20 5.21
CA GLN A 268 -11.80 6.47 6.17
C GLN A 268 -11.31 6.93 7.54
N HIS A 269 -10.15 6.44 7.99
CA HIS A 269 -9.59 6.76 9.31
C HIS A 269 -8.89 8.13 9.33
N LEU A 270 -8.70 8.77 8.18
CA LEU A 270 -8.03 10.07 8.07
C LEU A 270 -8.96 11.27 8.24
N ASP A 271 -10.28 11.06 8.32
CA ASP A 271 -11.26 12.13 8.46
C ASP A 271 -11.06 13.27 7.43
N LEU A 272 -10.86 12.85 6.17
CA LEU A 272 -10.55 13.73 5.05
C LEU A 272 -11.64 14.77 4.77
N ARG A 273 -12.85 14.47 5.23
CA ARG A 273 -14.05 15.29 5.09
C ARG A 273 -13.98 16.56 5.95
N GLU A 274 -13.54 16.43 7.18
CA GLU A 274 -13.51 17.54 8.15
C GLU A 274 -12.15 18.23 8.16
N ARG A 275 -11.05 17.48 8.06
CA ARG A 275 -9.68 18.00 8.19
C ARG A 275 -8.98 18.26 6.86
N GLY A 276 -9.52 17.77 5.75
CA GLY A 276 -8.87 17.80 4.44
C GLY A 276 -7.66 16.87 4.37
N LEU A 277 -6.73 17.19 3.45
CA LEU A 277 -5.54 16.37 3.21
C LEU A 277 -4.48 16.57 4.31
N PRO A 278 -4.03 15.51 5.00
CA PRO A 278 -2.96 15.60 5.98
C PRO A 278 -1.59 15.75 5.29
N TYR A 279 -0.61 16.35 5.96
CA TYR A 279 0.77 16.52 5.44
C TYR A 279 0.86 17.18 4.05
N LYS A 280 0.16 18.32 3.87
CA LYS A 280 0.17 19.09 2.61
C LYS A 280 1.57 19.50 2.13
N ALA A 281 2.50 19.77 3.06
CA ALA A 281 3.88 20.08 2.71
C ALA A 281 4.59 18.89 2.04
N PHE A 282 4.40 17.68 2.56
CA PHE A 282 4.95 16.47 1.95
C PHE A 282 4.29 16.17 0.61
N LEU A 283 2.96 16.39 0.48
CA LEU A 283 2.29 16.32 -0.82
C LEU A 283 2.93 17.25 -1.85
N LEU A 284 3.20 18.50 -1.48
CA LEU A 284 3.83 19.48 -2.36
C LEU A 284 5.21 19.00 -2.80
N VAL A 285 6.03 18.50 -1.88
CA VAL A 285 7.35 17.93 -2.21
C VAL A 285 7.22 16.75 -3.18
N CYS A 286 6.28 15.83 -2.93
CA CYS A 286 6.02 14.67 -3.78
C CYS A 286 5.56 15.00 -5.20
N LEU A 287 5.06 16.21 -5.48
CA LEU A 287 4.62 16.61 -6.82
C LEU A 287 5.61 17.56 -7.49
N VAL A 288 6.12 18.53 -6.72
CA VAL A 288 7.01 19.58 -7.23
C VAL A 288 8.41 19.06 -7.50
N TRP A 289 8.98 18.21 -6.63
CA TRP A 289 10.34 17.72 -6.86
C TRP A 289 10.45 16.81 -8.09
N PRO A 290 9.55 15.82 -8.32
CA PRO A 290 9.58 15.06 -9.56
C PRO A 290 9.28 15.93 -10.79
N LEU A 291 8.41 16.96 -10.66
CA LEU A 291 8.11 17.87 -11.78
C LEU A 291 9.34 18.70 -12.14
N PHE A 292 10.03 19.22 -11.13
CA PHE A 292 11.24 19.99 -11.29
C PHE A 292 12.34 19.17 -11.98
N ASN A 293 12.61 17.95 -11.51
CA ASN A 293 13.59 17.05 -12.14
C ASN A 293 13.20 16.71 -13.59
N SER A 294 11.92 16.44 -13.86
CA SER A 294 11.41 16.20 -15.22
C SER A 294 11.61 17.41 -16.14
N LEU A 295 11.27 18.63 -15.69
CA LEU A 295 11.44 19.84 -16.48
C LEU A 295 12.92 20.17 -16.71
N TRP A 296 13.76 19.98 -15.68
CA TRP A 296 15.20 20.16 -15.82
C TRP A 296 15.80 19.16 -16.82
N ARG A 297 15.38 17.90 -16.77
CA ARG A 297 15.73 16.88 -17.77
C ARG A 297 15.34 17.31 -19.17
N VAL A 298 14.12 17.81 -19.37
CA VAL A 298 13.66 18.35 -20.66
C VAL A 298 14.62 19.46 -21.15
N VAL A 299 14.98 20.42 -20.30
CA VAL A 299 15.92 21.50 -20.66
C VAL A 299 17.29 20.95 -21.05
N VAL A 300 17.86 20.04 -20.25
CA VAL A 300 19.18 19.43 -20.51
C VAL A 300 19.18 18.59 -21.79
N TYR A 301 18.05 17.99 -22.18
CA TYR A 301 17.96 17.24 -23.43
C TYR A 301 17.73 18.15 -24.67
N TYR A 302 16.98 19.24 -24.57
CA TYR A 302 16.68 20.09 -25.73
C TYR A 302 17.76 21.13 -26.03
N VAL A 303 18.40 21.72 -25.01
CA VAL A 303 19.37 22.82 -25.21
C VAL A 303 20.62 22.38 -25.97
N PRO A 304 21.25 21.21 -25.69
CA PRO A 304 22.46 20.78 -26.40
C PRO A 304 22.18 20.11 -27.74
N PHE A 305 20.98 19.56 -27.94
CA PHE A 305 20.63 18.72 -29.09
C PHE A 305 19.58 19.38 -29.98
N GLU A 306 19.79 20.65 -30.34
CA GLU A 306 18.87 21.47 -31.18
C GLU A 306 18.37 20.77 -32.46
N TYR A 307 19.07 19.73 -32.93
CA TYR A 307 18.79 19.01 -34.17
C TYR A 307 18.00 17.69 -34.07
N ILE A 308 17.76 17.12 -32.88
CA ILE A 308 17.14 15.78 -32.77
C ILE A 308 15.66 15.89 -32.38
N HIS A 309 14.83 16.30 -33.35
CA HIS A 309 13.36 16.35 -33.19
C HIS A 309 12.69 14.98 -33.44
N SER A 310 13.27 13.89 -32.92
CA SER A 310 12.65 12.58 -33.07
C SER A 310 11.37 12.50 -32.23
N PRO A 311 10.19 12.18 -32.83
CA PRO A 311 8.94 12.10 -32.07
C PRO A 311 8.99 11.04 -30.97
N ILE A 312 9.80 10.00 -31.15
CA ILE A 312 9.98 8.92 -30.16
C ILE A 312 10.62 9.45 -28.87
N ILE A 313 11.61 10.35 -28.99
CA ILE A 313 12.28 10.96 -27.84
C ILE A 313 11.29 11.87 -27.09
N ASN A 314 10.52 12.68 -27.80
CA ASN A 314 9.51 13.56 -27.20
C ASN A 314 8.45 12.75 -26.42
N ILE A 315 7.94 11.67 -27.02
CA ILE A 315 6.97 10.78 -26.37
C ILE A 315 7.60 10.14 -25.12
N SER A 316 8.85 9.69 -25.20
CA SER A 316 9.57 9.14 -24.04
C SER A 316 9.76 10.17 -22.93
N LEU A 317 10.15 11.41 -23.23
CA LEU A 317 10.31 12.46 -22.24
C LEU A 317 8.99 12.81 -21.53
N VAL A 318 7.89 12.88 -22.28
CA VAL A 318 6.55 13.07 -21.71
C VAL A 318 6.17 11.87 -20.83
N SER A 319 6.42 10.64 -21.31
CA SER A 319 6.14 9.42 -20.55
C SER A 319 6.97 9.32 -19.27
N CYS A 320 8.26 9.69 -19.31
CA CYS A 320 9.15 9.78 -18.16
C CYS A 320 8.60 10.78 -17.13
N THR A 321 8.17 11.96 -17.60
CA THR A 321 7.54 12.99 -16.76
C THR A 321 6.31 12.44 -16.04
N VAL A 322 5.42 11.78 -16.77
CA VAL A 322 4.23 11.15 -16.19
C VAL A 322 4.62 10.04 -15.20
N GLY A 323 5.60 9.20 -15.52
CA GLY A 323 6.09 8.13 -14.65
C GLY A 323 6.68 8.67 -13.33
N MET A 324 7.47 9.75 -13.38
CA MET A 324 7.96 10.46 -12.20
C MET A 324 6.82 11.01 -11.33
N GLN A 325 5.78 11.58 -11.95
CA GLN A 325 4.61 12.06 -11.21
C GLN A 325 3.81 10.93 -10.58
N ILE A 326 3.63 9.80 -11.27
CA ILE A 326 3.02 8.59 -10.73
C ILE A 326 3.80 8.11 -9.50
N TRP A 327 5.12 8.07 -9.59
CA TRP A 327 6.00 7.67 -8.50
C TRP A 327 5.88 8.61 -7.28
N GLY A 328 5.88 9.92 -7.50
CA GLY A 328 5.70 10.91 -6.43
C GLY A 328 4.33 10.82 -5.76
N ALA A 329 3.27 10.70 -6.56
CA ALA A 329 1.90 10.48 -6.10
C ALA A 329 1.77 9.19 -5.27
N PHE A 330 2.46 8.12 -5.69
CA PHE A 330 2.50 6.86 -4.97
C PHE A 330 3.18 6.99 -3.59
N CYS A 331 4.29 7.72 -3.50
CA CYS A 331 4.93 8.01 -2.20
C CYS A 331 3.95 8.68 -1.24
N TYR A 332 3.18 9.66 -1.72
CA TYR A 332 2.16 10.31 -0.89
C TYR A 332 1.02 9.37 -0.50
N LEU A 333 0.57 8.49 -1.40
CA LEU A 333 -0.44 7.46 -1.08
C LEU A 333 0.04 6.54 0.06
N VAL A 334 1.31 6.11 0.04
CA VAL A 334 1.91 5.31 1.12
C VAL A 334 1.91 6.07 2.45
N VAL A 335 2.21 7.39 2.45
CA VAL A 335 2.08 8.23 3.65
C VAL A 335 0.65 8.23 4.18
N LEU A 336 -0.35 8.40 3.31
CA LEU A 336 -1.75 8.39 3.74
C LEU A 336 -2.11 7.03 4.37
N MET A 337 -1.70 5.92 3.76
CA MET A 337 -1.94 4.59 4.32
C MET A 337 -1.24 4.40 5.68
N ARG A 338 0.01 4.86 5.81
CA ARG A 338 0.75 4.83 7.08
C ARG A 338 0.05 5.63 8.19
N LEU A 339 -0.38 6.85 7.88
CA LEU A 339 -1.09 7.71 8.84
C LEU A 339 -2.46 7.13 9.22
N SER A 340 -3.14 6.48 8.28
CA SER A 340 -4.37 5.74 8.56
C SER A 340 -4.12 4.65 9.60
N PHE A 341 -3.01 3.90 9.48
CA PHE A 341 -2.68 2.87 10.45
C PHE A 341 -2.31 3.44 11.81
N GLN A 342 -1.57 4.55 11.87
CA GLN A 342 -1.28 5.25 13.12
C GLN A 342 -2.55 5.56 13.90
N ARG A 343 -3.57 6.11 13.24
CA ARG A 343 -4.87 6.38 13.87
C ARG A 343 -5.64 5.12 14.20
N GLN A 344 -5.60 4.11 13.33
CA GLN A 344 -6.29 2.85 13.61
C GLN A 344 -5.69 2.15 14.83
N PHE A 345 -4.38 2.21 15.07
CA PHE A 345 -3.78 1.64 16.28
C PHE A 345 -4.40 2.19 17.55
N GLU A 346 -4.62 3.51 17.63
CA GLU A 346 -5.26 4.13 18.79
C GLU A 346 -6.68 3.60 19.00
N MET A 347 -7.43 3.40 17.91
CA MET A 347 -8.77 2.81 17.96
C MET A 347 -8.75 1.33 18.37
N GLU A 348 -7.80 0.54 17.87
CA GLU A 348 -7.66 -0.86 18.29
C GLU A 348 -7.26 -0.95 19.76
N LEU A 349 -6.36 -0.09 20.24
CA LEU A 349 -6.01 -0.02 21.66
C LEU A 349 -7.23 0.32 22.51
N ALA A 350 -8.03 1.31 22.11
CA ALA A 350 -9.29 1.63 22.78
C ALA A 350 -10.27 0.45 22.77
N PHE A 351 -10.38 -0.27 21.65
CA PHE A 351 -11.21 -1.46 21.53
C PHE A 351 -10.77 -2.58 22.49
N LEU A 352 -9.48 -2.85 22.56
CA LEU A 352 -8.89 -3.84 23.46
C LEU A 352 -9.14 -3.48 24.93
N ARG A 353 -9.05 -2.19 25.29
CA ARG A 353 -9.38 -1.71 26.64
C ARG A 353 -10.85 -1.90 26.98
N LYS A 354 -11.76 -1.57 26.05
CA LYS A 354 -13.21 -1.69 26.27
C LYS A 354 -13.68 -3.14 26.39
N HIS A 355 -13.06 -4.06 25.66
CA HIS A 355 -13.48 -5.46 25.60
C HIS A 355 -12.53 -6.39 26.37
N ARG A 356 -11.91 -5.87 27.44
CA ARG A 356 -11.15 -6.66 28.40
C ARG A 356 -12.02 -7.83 28.91
N GLY A 357 -11.42 -9.02 28.95
CA GLY A 357 -12.12 -10.26 29.34
C GLY A 357 -12.77 -11.04 28.20
N ILE A 358 -13.00 -10.44 27.02
CA ILE A 358 -13.56 -11.15 25.85
C ILE A 358 -12.48 -11.37 24.78
N LEU A 359 -11.55 -12.28 25.08
CA LEU A 359 -10.36 -12.55 24.27
C LEU A 359 -10.70 -12.91 22.81
N GLY A 360 -11.74 -13.73 22.59
CA GLY A 360 -12.12 -14.16 21.24
C GLY A 360 -12.52 -13.00 20.31
N ARG A 361 -13.19 -11.97 20.82
CA ARG A 361 -13.56 -10.77 20.03
C ARG A 361 -12.33 -9.92 19.71
N CYS A 362 -11.46 -9.73 20.70
CA CYS A 362 -10.22 -8.98 20.56
C CYS A 362 -9.29 -9.63 19.54
N ARG A 363 -9.08 -10.95 19.63
CA ARG A 363 -8.27 -11.71 18.66
C ARG A 363 -8.81 -11.58 17.24
N ARG A 364 -10.11 -11.83 17.03
CA ARG A 364 -10.73 -11.71 15.69
C ARG A 364 -10.57 -10.31 15.08
N ARG A 365 -10.72 -9.26 15.88
CA ARG A 365 -10.51 -7.89 15.43
C ARG A 365 -9.05 -7.65 15.06
N LEU A 366 -8.15 -8.08 15.93
CA LEU A 366 -6.72 -7.96 15.75
C LEU A 366 -6.21 -8.74 14.53
N THR A 367 -6.78 -9.91 14.23
CA THR A 367 -6.46 -10.68 13.01
C THR A 367 -6.78 -9.87 11.75
N LEU A 368 -7.95 -9.25 11.65
CA LEU A 368 -8.32 -8.40 10.51
C LEU A 368 -7.38 -7.20 10.38
N PHE A 369 -7.05 -6.60 11.52
CA PHE A 369 -6.10 -5.51 11.60
C PHE A 369 -4.70 -5.93 11.09
N MET A 370 -4.19 -7.07 11.56
CA MET A 370 -2.90 -7.64 11.16
C MET A 370 -2.87 -8.05 9.69
N GLU A 371 -3.95 -8.63 9.16
CA GLU A 371 -4.07 -9.00 7.74
C GLU A 371 -3.92 -7.78 6.84
N ASP A 372 -4.61 -6.70 7.19
CA ASP A 372 -4.52 -5.46 6.44
C ASP A 372 -3.14 -4.81 6.60
N PHE A 373 -2.59 -4.78 7.82
CA PHE A 373 -1.27 -4.21 8.09
C PHE A 373 -0.17 -4.99 7.38
N GLY A 374 -0.26 -6.32 7.35
CA GLY A 374 0.67 -7.18 6.65
C GLY A 374 0.62 -7.03 5.14
N SER A 375 -0.56 -6.77 4.57
CA SER A 375 -0.69 -6.45 3.14
C SER A 375 0.06 -5.16 2.77
N LEU A 376 -0.07 -4.10 3.59
CA LEU A 376 0.68 -2.85 3.38
C LEU A 376 2.18 -3.04 3.70
N GLY A 377 2.50 -3.79 4.75
CA GLY A 377 3.85 -4.18 5.13
C GLY A 377 4.56 -4.83 3.97
N SER A 378 4.00 -5.92 3.42
CA SER A 378 4.55 -6.63 2.27
C SER A 378 4.76 -5.73 1.04
N LEU A 379 3.78 -4.88 0.70
CA LEU A 379 3.93 -3.90 -0.39
C LEU A 379 5.10 -2.94 -0.11
N SER A 380 5.13 -2.35 1.09
CA SER A 380 6.14 -1.36 1.47
C SER A 380 7.52 -1.96 1.53
N THR A 381 7.67 -3.19 2.06
CA THR A 381 8.93 -3.92 2.08
C THR A 381 9.41 -4.12 0.65
N ILE A 382 8.65 -4.80 -0.23
CA ILE A 382 9.03 -5.05 -1.64
C ILE A 382 9.48 -3.76 -2.33
N TRP A 383 8.69 -2.71 -2.16
CA TRP A 383 8.96 -1.40 -2.76
C TRP A 383 10.24 -0.74 -2.24
N ILE A 384 10.46 -0.72 -0.93
CA ILE A 384 11.66 -0.15 -0.31
C ILE A 384 12.90 -0.99 -0.63
N MET A 385 12.79 -2.33 -0.64
CA MET A 385 13.91 -3.22 -1.04
C MET A 385 14.39 -2.85 -2.44
N PHE A 386 13.44 -2.77 -3.38
CA PHE A 386 13.73 -2.42 -4.75
C PHE A 386 14.34 -1.01 -4.84
N SER A 387 13.75 -0.03 -4.16
CA SER A 387 14.22 1.35 -4.21
C SER A 387 15.63 1.51 -3.65
N ILE A 388 15.96 0.85 -2.54
CA ILE A 388 17.30 0.87 -1.94
C ILE A 388 18.31 0.15 -2.84
N ALA A 389 17.95 -1.01 -3.39
CA ALA A 389 18.83 -1.77 -4.28
C ALA A 389 19.22 -0.95 -5.52
N VAL A 390 18.22 -0.37 -6.20
CA VAL A 390 18.45 0.47 -7.38
C VAL A 390 19.17 1.77 -7.03
N ALA A 391 18.86 2.40 -5.87
CA ALA A 391 19.55 3.60 -5.41
C ALA A 391 21.02 3.31 -5.11
N THR A 392 21.32 2.22 -4.41
CA THR A 392 22.69 1.81 -4.08
C THR A 392 23.49 1.56 -5.36
N TRP A 393 22.89 0.85 -6.32
CA TRP A 393 23.50 0.63 -7.63
C TRP A 393 23.77 1.94 -8.38
N SER A 394 22.81 2.87 -8.37
CA SER A 394 22.93 4.17 -9.03
C SER A 394 23.98 5.06 -8.37
N ILE A 395 24.04 5.10 -7.03
CA ILE A 395 25.04 5.86 -6.26
C ILE A 395 26.44 5.34 -6.52
N ALA A 396 26.64 4.01 -6.43
CA ALA A 396 27.95 3.41 -6.66
C ALA A 396 28.46 3.71 -8.07
N THR A 397 27.58 3.60 -9.06
CA THR A 397 27.91 3.92 -10.45
C THR A 397 28.22 5.40 -10.66
N GLN A 398 27.45 6.30 -10.05
CA GLN A 398 27.71 7.74 -10.15
C GLN A 398 29.02 8.15 -9.47
N VAL A 399 29.31 7.60 -8.29
CA VAL A 399 30.58 7.88 -7.58
C VAL A 399 31.77 7.39 -8.40
N TYR A 400 31.66 6.21 -9.00
CA TYR A 400 32.66 5.69 -9.92
C TYR A 400 32.85 6.62 -11.13
N TYR A 401 31.75 7.06 -11.74
CA TYR A 401 31.76 7.98 -12.87
C TYR A 401 32.46 9.30 -12.54
N ASP A 402 32.12 9.89 -11.38
CA ASP A 402 32.70 11.13 -10.90
C ASP A 402 34.22 10.97 -10.69
N TYR A 403 34.66 9.82 -10.14
CA TYR A 403 36.07 9.49 -9.96
C TYR A 403 36.83 9.34 -11.28
N ALA A 404 36.30 8.53 -12.22
CA ALA A 404 36.92 8.32 -13.54
C ALA A 404 36.99 9.63 -14.35
N THR A 405 35.97 10.48 -14.24
CA THR A 405 35.95 11.80 -14.89
C THR A 405 36.96 12.76 -14.25
N TYR A 406 37.18 12.67 -12.94
CA TYR A 406 38.19 13.47 -12.25
C TYR A 406 39.63 13.06 -12.65
N ASP A 407 39.92 11.76 -12.70
CA ASP A 407 41.24 11.23 -13.07
C ASP A 407 41.62 11.56 -14.53
N SER A 408 40.70 11.36 -15.46
CA SER A 408 40.91 11.71 -16.88
C SER A 408 41.20 13.20 -17.10
N ARG A 409 40.57 14.10 -16.32
CA ARG A 409 40.88 15.54 -16.37
C ARG A 409 42.30 15.85 -15.86
N HIS A 410 42.81 15.08 -14.91
CA HIS A 410 44.15 15.29 -14.37
C HIS A 410 45.22 14.79 -15.33
N ASN A 411 44.97 13.67 -16.01
CA ASN A 411 45.95 13.00 -16.85
C ASN A 411 46.07 13.57 -18.28
N GLN A 412 45.22 14.53 -18.69
CA GLN A 412 45.23 15.25 -19.99
C GLN A 412 45.28 14.37 -21.27
N THR A 413 45.27 13.04 -21.16
CA THR A 413 45.55 12.10 -22.25
C THR A 413 44.31 11.68 -23.03
N THR A 414 43.11 11.98 -22.54
CA THR A 414 41.84 11.60 -23.18
C THR A 414 40.91 12.80 -23.28
N GLN A 415 40.21 12.94 -24.41
CA GLN A 415 39.15 13.96 -24.53
C GLN A 415 38.21 13.80 -23.33
N PRO A 416 38.02 14.84 -22.50
CA PRO A 416 37.17 14.73 -21.34
C PRO A 416 35.77 14.33 -21.81
N PHE A 417 35.18 13.33 -21.17
CA PHE A 417 33.73 13.16 -21.21
C PHE A 417 33.15 14.53 -20.83
N GLN A 418 32.63 15.27 -21.83
CA GLN A 418 32.05 16.59 -21.65
C GLN A 418 30.65 16.44 -21.06
N THR A 419 30.56 15.73 -19.94
CA THR A 419 29.36 15.65 -19.15
C THR A 419 29.20 17.02 -18.53
N ASN A 420 28.15 17.69 -18.99
CA ASN A 420 27.81 19.02 -18.52
C ASN A 420 27.53 18.90 -17.01
N LYS A 421 28.15 19.75 -16.17
CA LYS A 421 27.96 19.72 -14.70
C LYS A 421 26.49 19.74 -14.27
N GLU A 422 25.64 20.28 -15.14
CA GLU A 422 24.19 20.30 -15.00
C GLU A 422 23.56 18.91 -15.01
N LEU A 423 24.09 17.98 -15.81
CA LEU A 423 23.60 16.59 -15.88
C LEU A 423 23.95 15.83 -14.60
N ASP A 424 25.15 16.01 -14.05
CA ASP A 424 25.55 15.39 -12.78
C ASP A 424 24.65 15.85 -11.63
N LEU A 425 24.36 17.16 -11.54
CA LEU A 425 23.44 17.71 -10.55
C LEU A 425 22.02 17.16 -10.69
N LEU A 426 21.54 17.00 -11.93
CA LEU A 426 20.26 16.40 -12.21
C LEU A 426 20.21 14.93 -11.74
N ILE A 427 21.23 14.13 -12.08
CA ILE A 427 21.32 12.72 -11.69
C ILE A 427 21.34 12.59 -10.16
N TRP A 428 22.15 13.39 -9.47
CA TRP A 428 22.19 13.40 -8.00
C TRP A 428 20.86 13.81 -7.38
N SER A 429 20.16 14.79 -7.95
CA SER A 429 18.82 15.20 -7.51
C SER A 429 17.80 14.08 -7.70
N GLU A 430 17.83 13.38 -8.82
CA GLU A 430 16.95 12.25 -9.10
C GLU A 430 17.21 11.08 -8.15
N ILE A 431 18.48 10.68 -7.98
CA ILE A 431 18.85 9.60 -7.04
C ILE A 431 18.44 9.97 -5.61
N SER A 432 18.71 11.21 -5.18
CA SER A 432 18.32 11.70 -3.85
C SER A 432 16.81 11.68 -3.66
N MET A 433 16.05 12.13 -4.67
CA MET A 433 14.60 12.10 -4.66
C MET A 433 14.08 10.65 -4.53
N PHE A 434 14.57 9.75 -5.38
CA PHE A 434 14.16 8.34 -5.42
C PHE A 434 14.53 7.55 -4.16
N LEU A 435 15.59 7.96 -3.45
CA LEU A 435 15.99 7.36 -2.17
C LEU A 435 15.23 7.95 -0.98
N LEU A 436 15.15 9.28 -0.88
CA LEU A 436 14.66 9.95 0.33
C LEU A 436 13.13 9.88 0.46
N LEU A 437 12.37 10.09 -0.61
CA LEU A 437 10.91 10.15 -0.50
C LEU A 437 10.27 8.82 -0.07
N PRO A 438 10.70 7.63 -0.54
CA PRO A 438 10.18 6.36 -0.05
C PRO A 438 10.49 6.14 1.44
N LEU A 439 11.71 6.45 1.88
CA LEU A 439 12.12 6.32 3.28
C LEU A 439 11.28 7.22 4.18
N VAL A 440 11.06 8.48 3.79
CA VAL A 440 10.19 9.40 4.52
C VAL A 440 8.73 8.93 4.47
N ALA A 441 8.29 8.40 3.33
CA ALA A 441 6.91 7.96 3.13
C ALA A 441 6.54 6.78 4.02
N VAL A 442 7.41 5.78 4.11
CA VAL A 442 7.27 4.62 4.99
C VAL A 442 7.60 4.99 6.44
N GLY A 443 8.52 5.93 6.67
CA GLY A 443 8.95 6.37 7.99
C GLY A 443 10.17 5.61 8.52
N GLY A 444 11.03 5.19 7.59
CA GLY A 444 12.19 4.34 7.82
C GLY A 444 12.32 3.28 6.72
N LEU A 445 13.07 2.22 7.03
CA LEU A 445 13.27 1.07 6.13
C LEU A 445 12.04 0.14 6.09
N ASP A 446 11.20 0.17 7.13
CA ASP A 446 10.04 -0.70 7.24
C ASP A 446 8.97 -0.15 8.20
N LEU A 447 7.74 -0.62 8.01
CA LEU A 447 6.58 -0.34 8.84
C LEU A 447 6.62 -1.09 10.19
N ASN A 448 7.50 -2.07 10.41
CA ASN A 448 7.60 -2.76 11.70
C ASN A 448 7.82 -1.81 12.89
N GLY A 449 8.43 -0.63 12.68
CA GLY A 449 8.52 0.40 13.72
C GLY A 449 7.15 0.80 14.29
N LEU A 450 6.10 0.84 13.47
CA LEU A 450 4.73 1.08 13.91
C LEU A 450 4.16 -0.09 14.69
N TRP A 451 4.42 -1.31 14.24
CA TRP A 451 3.97 -2.54 14.91
C TRP A 451 4.60 -2.68 16.30
N VAL A 452 5.91 -2.43 16.42
CA VAL A 452 6.64 -2.42 17.69
C VAL A 452 6.05 -1.37 18.64
N ARG A 453 5.72 -0.18 18.14
CA ARG A 453 5.03 0.84 18.95
C ARG A 453 3.68 0.34 19.41
N PHE A 454 2.85 -0.26 18.53
CA PHE A 454 1.57 -0.81 18.93
C PHE A 454 1.72 -1.87 20.04
N ARG A 455 2.63 -2.83 19.88
CA ARG A 455 2.95 -3.85 20.90
C ARG A 455 3.38 -3.22 22.22
N ARG A 456 4.21 -2.18 22.18
CA ARG A 456 4.62 -1.45 23.39
C ARG A 456 3.41 -0.83 24.10
N HIS A 457 2.52 -0.16 23.38
CA HIS A 457 1.30 0.41 23.98
C HIS A 457 0.37 -0.68 24.54
N VAL A 458 0.28 -1.84 23.90
CA VAL A 458 -0.44 -3.00 24.47
C VAL A 458 0.19 -3.45 25.78
N GLY A 459 1.53 -3.47 25.86
CA GLY A 459 2.26 -3.75 27.10
C GLY A 459 2.07 -2.67 28.17
N GLU A 460 2.00 -1.40 27.80
CA GLU A 460 1.73 -0.30 28.74
C GLU A 460 0.32 -0.36 29.32
N MET A 461 -0.66 -0.95 28.60
CA MET A 461 -1.99 -1.21 29.17
C MET A 461 -1.95 -2.11 30.42
N ARG A 462 -0.89 -2.91 30.58
CA ARG A 462 -0.62 -3.73 31.76
C ARG A 462 -0.39 -2.86 33.00
N LEU A 463 0.49 -1.86 32.89
CA LEU A 463 0.94 -1.03 34.01
C LEU A 463 -0.17 -0.15 34.59
N GLY A 464 -1.18 0.19 33.79
CA GLY A 464 -2.31 1.02 34.23
C GLY A 464 -3.45 0.24 34.90
N GLY A 465 -3.45 -1.09 34.87
CA GLY A 465 -4.52 -1.92 35.44
C GLY A 465 -4.18 -2.39 36.86
N ARG A 466 -4.90 -1.91 37.87
CA ARG A 466 -4.73 -2.32 39.28
C ARG A 466 -5.28 -3.73 39.58
N GLU A 467 -5.85 -4.41 38.59
CA GLU A 467 -6.51 -5.72 38.70
C GLU A 467 -5.68 -6.82 38.01
N GLY A 468 -5.35 -7.89 38.74
CA GLY A 468 -4.51 -8.99 38.25
C GLY A 468 -5.04 -9.73 37.01
N ASN A 469 -6.35 -9.63 36.69
CA ASN A 469 -6.92 -10.19 35.46
C ASN A 469 -6.48 -9.44 34.19
N CYS A 470 -6.03 -8.18 34.32
CA CYS A 470 -5.57 -7.38 33.18
C CYS A 470 -4.23 -7.91 32.62
N ASP A 471 -3.33 -8.37 33.51
CA ASP A 471 -2.02 -8.90 33.14
C ASP A 471 -2.14 -10.15 32.26
N ALA A 472 -2.93 -11.13 32.70
CA ALA A 472 -3.14 -12.37 31.94
C ALA A 472 -3.76 -12.12 30.56
N PHE A 473 -4.71 -11.17 30.47
CA PHE A 473 -5.30 -10.77 29.19
C PHE A 473 -4.27 -10.11 28.26
N CYS A 474 -3.49 -9.15 28.77
CA CYS A 474 -2.46 -8.47 28.00
C CYS A 474 -1.38 -9.46 27.51
N ASP A 475 -0.95 -10.39 28.37
CA ASP A 475 0.05 -11.41 28.01
C ASP A 475 -0.47 -12.34 26.91
N GLN A 476 -1.74 -12.75 26.95
CA GLN A 476 -2.36 -13.56 25.89
C GLN A 476 -2.49 -12.81 24.55
N ILE A 477 -2.74 -11.50 24.58
CA ILE A 477 -2.78 -10.67 23.37
C ILE A 477 -1.37 -10.45 22.83
N LEU A 478 -0.38 -10.20 23.69
CA LEU A 478 1.01 -10.04 23.30
C LEU A 478 1.59 -11.35 22.73
N ALA A 479 1.27 -12.49 23.33
CA ALA A 479 1.61 -13.81 22.80
C ALA A 479 1.01 -13.99 21.40
N TYR A 480 -0.28 -13.70 21.23
CA TYR A 480 -0.94 -13.76 19.93
C TYR A 480 -0.27 -12.84 18.89
N CYS A 481 0.12 -11.62 19.27
CA CYS A 481 0.89 -10.68 18.43
C CYS A 481 2.28 -11.19 18.04
N ASN A 482 2.92 -11.98 18.90
CA ASN A 482 4.25 -12.54 18.65
C ASN A 482 4.19 -13.76 17.75
N GLU A 483 3.16 -14.59 17.89
CA GLU A 483 2.91 -15.77 17.06
C GLU A 483 2.55 -15.38 15.62
N HIS A 484 1.90 -14.22 15.43
CA HIS A 484 1.39 -13.77 14.14
C HIS A 484 1.96 -12.38 13.77
N PRO A 485 3.28 -12.26 13.53
CA PRO A 485 3.85 -10.99 13.09
C PRO A 485 3.33 -10.65 11.69
N PRO A 486 2.72 -9.46 11.50
CA PRO A 486 2.14 -9.10 10.21
C PRO A 486 3.20 -8.77 9.15
N VAL A 487 4.43 -8.47 9.56
CA VAL A 487 5.55 -8.15 8.68
C VAL A 487 6.59 -9.25 8.84
N ARG A 488 6.99 -9.89 7.73
CA ARG A 488 8.09 -10.85 7.73
C ARG A 488 9.42 -10.11 7.85
N ASN A 489 10.37 -10.69 8.59
CA ASN A 489 11.67 -10.08 8.83
C ASN A 489 12.43 -9.82 7.53
N ILE A 490 13.12 -8.68 7.55
CA ILE A 490 13.86 -8.01 6.47
C ILE A 490 15.20 -8.69 6.12
N GLU A 491 15.49 -9.88 6.66
CA GLU A 491 16.80 -10.52 6.52
C GLU A 491 17.28 -10.65 5.05
N THR A 492 16.32 -10.74 4.11
CA THR A 492 16.56 -10.70 2.66
C THR A 492 17.08 -9.36 2.11
N ILE A 493 16.75 -8.20 2.70
CA ILE A 493 17.27 -6.88 2.24
C ILE A 493 18.77 -6.81 2.45
N THR A 494 19.23 -7.16 3.65
CA THR A 494 20.65 -7.13 3.99
C THR A 494 21.45 -8.07 3.10
N LEU A 495 20.92 -9.25 2.78
CA LEU A 495 21.56 -10.19 1.86
C LEU A 495 21.59 -9.65 0.43
N LEU A 496 20.50 -9.08 -0.07
CA LEU A 496 20.43 -8.56 -1.44
C LEU A 496 21.34 -7.33 -1.63
N VAL A 497 21.34 -6.40 -0.67
CA VAL A 497 22.20 -5.21 -0.70
C VAL A 497 23.67 -5.61 -0.57
N SER A 498 23.99 -6.59 0.30
CA SER A 498 25.37 -7.09 0.43
C SER A 498 25.83 -7.81 -0.84
N ALA A 499 24.96 -8.61 -1.46
CA ALA A 499 25.29 -9.30 -2.72
C ALA A 499 25.50 -8.32 -3.87
N LEU A 500 24.63 -7.31 -4.01
CA LEU A 500 24.78 -6.27 -5.03
C LEU A 500 26.06 -5.43 -4.80
N GLY A 501 26.34 -5.06 -3.55
CA GLY A 501 27.58 -4.37 -3.20
C GLY A 501 28.83 -5.20 -3.49
N LEU A 502 28.78 -6.51 -3.23
CA LEU A 502 29.88 -7.43 -3.53
C LEU A 502 30.09 -7.59 -5.04
N CYS A 503 29.02 -7.77 -5.83
CA CYS A 503 29.12 -7.90 -7.29
C CYS A 503 29.73 -6.65 -7.92
N LEU A 504 29.31 -5.45 -7.47
CA LEU A 504 29.88 -4.20 -7.92
C LEU A 504 31.36 -4.09 -7.55
N ALA A 505 31.72 -4.41 -6.31
CA ALA A 505 33.12 -4.39 -5.88
C ALA A 505 34.02 -5.34 -6.68
N ILE A 506 33.52 -6.50 -7.10
CA ILE A 506 34.26 -7.47 -7.90
C ILE A 506 34.48 -6.95 -9.32
N GLU A 507 33.44 -6.44 -9.99
CA GLU A 507 33.58 -5.92 -11.36
C GLU A 507 34.52 -4.72 -11.44
N PHE A 508 34.54 -3.85 -10.41
CA PHE A 508 35.45 -2.71 -10.38
C PHE A 508 36.90 -3.13 -10.18
N LYS A 509 37.17 -4.18 -9.39
CA LYS A 509 38.53 -4.65 -9.12
C LYS A 509 39.21 -5.23 -10.36
N GLU A 510 38.49 -6.01 -11.17
CA GLU A 510 39.08 -6.62 -12.38
C GLU A 510 39.54 -5.57 -13.41
N ARG A 511 38.94 -4.37 -13.42
CA ARG A 511 39.29 -3.30 -14.35
C ARG A 511 40.59 -2.59 -13.95
N ASP A 512 40.77 -2.30 -12.66
CA ASP A 512 42.01 -1.69 -12.15
C ASP A 512 43.22 -2.62 -12.37
N ASP A 513 43.06 -3.93 -12.16
CA ASP A 513 44.13 -4.91 -12.40
C ASP A 513 44.49 -5.01 -13.91
N PHE A 514 43.51 -4.85 -14.80
CA PHE A 514 43.73 -4.87 -16.25
C PHE A 514 44.53 -3.65 -16.74
N ASP A 515 44.22 -2.45 -16.24
CA ASP A 515 44.90 -1.22 -16.65
C ASP A 515 46.35 -1.16 -16.13
N ILE A 516 46.62 -1.71 -14.94
CA ILE A 516 47.99 -1.84 -14.39
C ILE A 516 48.83 -2.83 -15.21
N LEU A 517 48.24 -3.92 -15.69
CA LEU A 517 48.95 -4.91 -16.52
C LEU A 517 49.32 -4.36 -17.91
N HIS A 518 48.46 -3.55 -18.51
CA HIS A 518 48.72 -2.98 -19.85
C HIS A 518 49.67 -1.78 -19.84
N THR A 519 49.69 -0.98 -18.78
CA THR A 519 50.62 0.14 -18.65
C THR A 519 52.08 -0.32 -18.46
N ASN A 520 52.30 -1.45 -17.78
CA ASN A 520 53.65 -1.99 -17.57
C ASN A 520 54.28 -2.65 -18.82
N HIS A 521 53.50 -2.98 -19.85
CA HIS A 521 54.01 -3.60 -21.08
C HIS A 521 54.46 -2.58 -22.16
N HIS A 522 54.21 -1.30 -21.95
CA HIS A 522 54.58 -0.22 -22.88
C HIS A 522 55.72 0.68 -22.41
N THR A 523 56.31 0.38 -21.25
CA THR A 523 57.59 0.92 -20.76
C THR A 523 58.68 -0.11 -20.90
#